data_AF-A0A7S3W617-F1
#
_entry.id   AF-A0A7S3W617-F1
#
_cell.length_a   1.000
_cell.length_b   1.000
_cell.length_c   1.000
_cell.angle_alpha   90.00
_cell.angle_beta   90.00
_cell.angle_gamma   90.00
#
_symmetry.space_group_name_H-M   'P 1'
#
loop_
_entity.id
_entity.type
_entity.pdbx_description
1 polymer ?
#
loop_
_entity_poly.entity_id
_entity_poly.type
_entity_poly.pdbx_seq_one_letter_code
_entity_poly.pdbx_strand_id
1 'polypeptide(L)'
;LGHGTGKLFTKNVDSGELNFDNEKVMNPFTGKPIDTYYLSTETWSQKFGKLHSGYEECRADSVALHLIHFDEPFEIFMKDRKEEWDDIYYVCWLDILTSSLKGLQ
;
A
#
# COMPACT_ATOMS: atom_id res chain seq x y z
N LEU A 1 5.38 -6.56 4.39
CA LEU A 1 4.70 -5.23 4.41
C LEU A 1 4.08 -5.01 3.03
N GLY A 2 2.96 -4.31 2.91
CA GLY A 2 2.12 -4.34 1.70
C GLY A 2 0.65 -4.49 2.12
N HIS A 3 -0.01 -5.61 1.77
CA HIS A 3 -1.39 -5.90 2.18
C HIS A 3 -1.66 -5.76 3.69
N GLY A 4 -0.70 -6.16 4.54
CA GLY A 4 -0.82 -6.04 6.00
C GLY A 4 -0.67 -4.62 6.56
N THR A 5 -0.65 -3.60 5.71
CA THR A 5 -0.47 -2.19 6.09
C THR A 5 -1.57 -1.32 5.49
N GLY A 6 -1.91 -0.22 6.16
CA GLY A 6 -2.98 0.70 5.76
C GLY A 6 -4.23 0.53 6.63
N LYS A 7 -4.69 1.63 7.23
CA LYS A 7 -5.93 1.65 8.03
C LYS A 7 -7.08 2.07 7.13
N LEU A 8 -8.18 1.32 7.13
CA LEU A 8 -9.44 1.77 6.56
C LEU A 8 -10.20 2.58 7.59
N PHE A 9 -10.55 3.81 7.25
CA PHE A 9 -11.43 4.63 8.08
C PHE A 9 -12.86 4.18 7.90
N THR A 10 -13.53 3.91 9.02
CA THR A 10 -14.91 3.41 9.04
C THR A 10 -15.77 4.19 10.01
N LYS A 11 -17.06 4.32 9.66
CA LYS A 11 -18.13 4.79 10.54
C LYS A 11 -19.09 3.65 10.83
N ASN A 12 -19.30 3.36 12.11
CA ASN A 12 -20.29 2.39 12.53
C ASN A 12 -21.70 2.90 12.20
N VAL A 13 -22.50 2.10 11.49
CA VAL A 13 -23.85 2.51 11.07
C VAL A 13 -24.84 2.59 12.23
N ASP A 14 -24.63 1.81 13.30
CA ASP A 14 -25.54 1.72 14.44
C ASP A 14 -25.20 2.77 15.52
N SER A 15 -23.91 2.88 15.91
CA SER A 15 -23.47 3.84 16.94
C SER A 15 -23.15 5.23 16.38
N GLY A 16 -22.89 5.33 15.07
CA GLY A 16 -22.42 6.56 14.43
C GLY A 16 -20.95 6.89 14.71
N GLU A 17 -20.23 6.05 15.46
CA GLU A 17 -18.84 6.30 15.85
C GLU A 17 -17.86 6.08 14.70
N LEU A 18 -16.80 6.90 14.68
CA LEU A 18 -15.67 6.75 13.76
C LEU A 18 -14.57 5.91 14.43
N ASN A 19 -13.90 5.05 13.66
CA ASN A 19 -12.73 4.31 14.15
C ASN A 19 -11.44 5.16 14.22
N PHE A 20 -11.54 6.48 14.07
CA PHE A 20 -10.46 7.44 14.08
C PHE A 20 -10.95 8.80 14.62
N ASP A 21 -10.01 9.63 15.06
CA ASP A 21 -10.29 10.98 15.56
C ASP A 21 -10.29 11.98 14.40
N ASN A 22 -11.47 12.46 14.00
CA ASN A 22 -11.62 13.34 12.85
C ASN A 22 -11.05 14.75 13.04
N GLU A 23 -10.82 15.17 14.28
CA GLU A 23 -10.24 16.49 14.57
C GLU A 23 -8.71 16.45 14.50
N LYS A 24 -8.11 15.27 14.74
CA LYS A 24 -6.65 15.10 14.77
C LYS A 24 -6.07 14.49 13.51
N VAL A 25 -6.80 13.60 12.84
CA VAL A 25 -6.30 12.91 11.64
C VAL A 25 -6.48 13.82 10.43
N MET A 26 -5.36 14.18 9.82
CA MET A 26 -5.32 14.99 8.60
C MET A 26 -4.95 14.12 7.40
N ASN A 27 -5.61 14.37 6.27
CA ASN A 27 -5.24 13.75 5.00
C ASN A 27 -3.84 14.22 4.58
N PRO A 28 -2.86 13.32 4.37
CA PRO A 28 -1.48 13.70 4.08
C PRO A 28 -1.30 14.36 2.70
N PHE A 29 -2.26 14.20 1.78
CA PHE A 29 -2.20 14.78 0.43
C PHE A 29 -2.86 16.16 0.35
N THR A 30 -3.85 16.44 1.20
CA THR A 30 -4.61 17.70 1.16
C THR A 30 -4.40 18.60 2.38
N GLY A 31 -3.86 18.06 3.48
CA GLY A 31 -3.69 18.77 4.76
C GLY A 31 -5.01 19.10 5.47
N LYS A 32 -6.14 18.54 5.00
CA LYS A 32 -7.48 18.79 5.55
C LYS A 32 -7.97 17.60 6.39
N PRO A 33 -8.97 17.81 7.26
CA PRO A 33 -9.65 16.72 7.95
C PRO A 33 -10.22 15.68 6.97
N ILE A 34 -10.41 14.45 7.44
CA ILE A 34 -10.97 13.37 6.63
C ILE A 34 -12.46 13.62 6.40
N ASP A 35 -12.87 13.72 5.13
CA ASP A 35 -14.26 13.92 4.72
C ASP A 35 -14.90 12.68 4.10
N THR A 36 -14.11 11.62 3.87
CA THR A 36 -14.53 10.36 3.25
C THR A 36 -14.05 9.15 4.04
N TYR A 37 -14.95 8.17 4.22
CA TYR A 37 -14.71 6.92 4.96
C TYR A 37 -15.75 5.88 4.54
N TYR A 38 -15.54 4.62 4.91
CA TYR A 38 -16.50 3.55 4.68
C TYR A 38 -17.57 3.55 5.76
N LEU A 39 -18.77 3.11 5.44
CA LEU A 39 -19.70 2.61 6.45
C LEU A 39 -19.24 1.21 6.91
N SER A 40 -19.57 0.81 8.13
CA SER A 40 -19.21 -0.53 8.65
C SER A 40 -19.84 -1.69 7.87
N THR A 41 -20.83 -1.41 7.03
CA THR A 41 -21.49 -2.37 6.13
C THR A 41 -20.88 -2.41 4.72
N GLU A 42 -19.90 -1.55 4.43
CA GLU A 42 -19.27 -1.42 3.12
C GLU A 42 -17.88 -2.06 3.11
N THR A 43 -17.52 -2.63 1.97
CA THR A 43 -16.21 -3.26 1.77
C THR A 43 -15.39 -2.53 0.71
N TRP A 44 -14.07 -2.75 0.76
CA TRP A 44 -13.11 -2.32 -0.27
C TRP A 44 -13.58 -2.71 -1.69
N SER A 45 -13.94 -3.98 -1.88
CA SER A 45 -14.34 -4.50 -3.19
C SER A 45 -15.64 -3.88 -3.70
N GLN A 46 -16.59 -3.55 -2.82
CA GLN A 46 -17.82 -2.86 -3.22
C GLN A 46 -17.55 -1.43 -3.69
N LYS A 47 -16.68 -0.69 -3.00
CA LYS A 47 -16.38 0.71 -3.35
C LYS A 47 -15.51 0.85 -4.59
N PHE A 48 -14.50 -0.01 -4.73
CA PHE A 48 -13.54 0.06 -5.84
C PHE A 48 -13.97 -0.80 -7.05
N GLY A 49 -14.97 -1.66 -6.90
CA GLY A 49 -15.56 -2.45 -7.98
C GLY A 49 -14.53 -3.27 -8.74
N LYS A 50 -14.53 -3.16 -10.07
CA LYS A 50 -13.60 -3.92 -10.93
C LYS A 50 -12.12 -3.57 -10.71
N LEU A 51 -11.82 -2.41 -10.13
CA LEU A 51 -10.44 -1.96 -9.89
C LEU A 51 -9.87 -2.49 -8.58
N HIS A 52 -10.69 -3.06 -7.69
CA HIS A 52 -10.30 -3.33 -6.30
C HIS A 52 -9.04 -4.19 -6.17
N SER A 53 -8.92 -5.25 -6.96
CA SER A 53 -7.79 -6.19 -6.88
C SER A 53 -6.54 -5.54 -7.48
N GLY A 54 -6.59 -5.11 -8.75
CA GLY A 54 -5.43 -4.49 -9.39
C GLY A 54 -4.90 -3.25 -8.67
N TYR A 55 -5.79 -2.44 -8.05
CA TYR A 55 -5.36 -1.30 -7.25
C TYR A 55 -4.64 -1.72 -5.97
N GLU A 56 -5.15 -2.75 -5.27
CA GLU A 56 -4.53 -3.24 -4.03
C GLU A 56 -3.19 -3.96 -4.30
N GLU A 57 -3.07 -4.72 -5.39
CA GLU A 57 -1.79 -5.31 -5.81
C GLU A 57 -0.78 -4.22 -6.17
N CYS A 58 -1.19 -3.21 -6.95
CA CYS A 58 -0.33 -2.08 -7.29
C CYS A 58 0.21 -1.37 -6.04
N ARG A 59 -0.64 -1.19 -5.02
CA ARG A 59 -0.20 -0.64 -3.72
C ARG A 59 0.79 -1.55 -3.01
N ALA A 60 0.56 -2.86 -2.99
CA ALA A 60 1.45 -3.81 -2.32
C ALA A 60 2.83 -3.89 -3.00
N ASP A 61 2.88 -3.98 -4.33
CA ASP A 61 4.12 -3.98 -5.10
C ASP A 61 4.88 -2.66 -4.94
N SER A 62 4.18 -1.53 -4.92
CA SER A 62 4.78 -0.23 -4.66
C SER A 62 5.42 -0.15 -3.27
N VAL A 63 4.83 -0.78 -2.25
CA VAL A 63 5.43 -0.89 -0.92
C VAL A 63 6.70 -1.74 -0.96
N ALA A 64 6.73 -2.85 -1.71
CA ALA A 64 7.94 -3.64 -1.90
C ALA A 64 9.04 -2.79 -2.54
N LEU A 65 8.76 -2.11 -3.65
CA LEU A 65 9.70 -1.18 -4.32
C LEU A 65 10.15 -0.03 -3.42
N HIS A 66 9.30 0.47 -2.53
CA HIS A 66 9.73 1.48 -1.57
C HIS A 66 10.70 0.88 -0.56
N LEU A 67 10.35 -0.26 0.04
CA LEU A 67 11.08 -0.85 1.17
C LEU A 67 12.41 -1.48 0.81
N ILE A 68 12.64 -1.86 -0.46
CA ILE A 68 13.96 -2.35 -0.87
C ILE A 68 15.06 -1.32 -0.55
N HIS A 69 14.78 -0.01 -0.63
CA HIS A 69 15.74 1.08 -0.38
C HIS A 69 16.25 1.21 1.06
N PHE A 70 15.81 0.36 1.99
CA PHE A 70 16.23 0.38 3.39
C PHE A 70 17.20 -0.77 3.70
N ASP A 71 18.18 -0.53 4.57
CA ASP A 71 19.17 -1.53 5.00
C ASP A 71 18.51 -2.69 5.76
N GLU A 72 17.45 -2.46 6.54
CA GLU A 72 16.91 -3.49 7.45
C GLU A 72 16.42 -4.76 6.75
N PRO A 73 15.61 -4.71 5.67
CA PRO A 73 15.28 -5.90 4.90
C PRO A 73 16.52 -6.65 4.39
N PHE A 74 17.54 -5.91 3.96
CA PHE A 74 18.78 -6.49 3.45
C PHE A 74 19.54 -7.23 4.57
N GLU A 75 19.70 -6.62 5.74
CA GLU A 75 20.33 -7.23 6.91
C GLU A 75 19.60 -8.49 7.41
N ILE A 76 18.29 -8.57 7.19
CA ILE A 76 17.47 -9.74 7.55
C ILE A 76 17.65 -10.89 6.54
N PHE A 77 17.57 -10.59 5.24
CA PHE A 77 17.48 -11.62 4.20
C PHE A 77 18.81 -11.94 3.50
N MET A 78 19.76 -11.00 3.49
CA MET A 78 20.95 -11.00 2.62
C MET A 78 22.22 -10.48 3.31
N LYS A 79 22.31 -10.58 4.64
CA LYS A 79 23.32 -9.97 5.54
C LYS A 79 24.79 -9.92 5.06
N ASP A 80 25.23 -10.83 4.20
CA ASP A 80 26.63 -10.92 3.71
C ASP A 80 26.80 -10.59 2.21
N ARG A 81 25.77 -10.05 1.55
CA ARG A 81 25.76 -9.83 0.08
C ARG A 81 25.72 -8.35 -0.31
N LYS A 82 26.22 -7.46 0.56
CA LYS A 82 26.00 -6.01 0.43
C LYS A 82 26.56 -5.45 -0.88
N GLU A 83 27.60 -6.09 -1.42
CA GLU A 83 28.19 -5.76 -2.72
C GLU A 83 27.20 -5.95 -3.89
N GLU A 84 26.16 -6.78 -3.73
CA GLU A 84 25.17 -7.09 -4.76
C GLU A 84 23.92 -6.20 -4.69
N TRP A 85 23.91 -5.23 -3.78
CA TRP A 85 22.69 -4.51 -3.43
C TRP A 85 22.13 -3.66 -4.59
N ASP A 86 23.01 -2.96 -5.29
CA ASP A 86 22.65 -2.15 -6.46
C ASP A 86 22.06 -3.03 -7.58
N ASP A 87 22.61 -4.23 -7.78
CA ASP A 87 22.09 -5.20 -8.77
C ASP A 87 20.72 -5.74 -8.36
N ILE A 88 20.51 -6.03 -7.07
CA ILE A 88 19.22 -6.49 -6.54
C ILE A 88 18.14 -5.41 -6.77
N TYR A 89 18.44 -4.13 -6.50
CA TYR A 89 17.52 -3.04 -6.80
C TYR A 89 17.18 -2.95 -8.27
N TYR A 90 18.21 -2.96 -9.11
CA TYR A 90 18.04 -2.87 -10.54
C TYR A 90 17.15 -4.00 -11.07
N VAL A 91 17.39 -5.24 -10.63
CA VAL A 91 16.59 -6.40 -11.05
C VAL A 91 15.16 -6.32 -10.54
N CYS A 92 14.91 -5.91 -9.29
CA CYS A 92 13.55 -5.74 -8.77
C CYS A 92 12.74 -4.71 -9.58
N TRP A 93 13.34 -3.57 -9.92
CA TRP A 93 12.71 -2.57 -10.77
C TRP A 93 12.48 -3.08 -12.20
N LEU A 94 13.48 -3.74 -12.80
CA LEU A 94 13.38 -4.29 -14.14
C LEU A 94 12.30 -5.38 -14.24
N ASP A 95 12.14 -6.21 -13.21
CA ASP A 95 11.12 -7.26 -13.17
C ASP A 95 9.70 -6.69 -13.17
N ILE A 96 9.43 -5.65 -12.36
CA ILE A 96 8.13 -4.97 -12.35
C ILE A 96 7.84 -4.30 -13.70
N LEU A 97 8.82 -3.63 -14.32
CA LEU A 97 8.65 -3.03 -15.65
C LEU A 97 8.39 -4.10 -16.72
N THR A 98 9.11 -5.22 -16.66
CA THR A 98 8.93 -6.33 -17.59
C THR A 98 7.55 -6.97 -17.43
N SER A 99 7.10 -7.17 -16.20
CA SER A 99 5.76 -7.68 -15.89
C SER A 99 4.67 -6.72 -16.35
N SER A 100 4.88 -5.42 -16.23
CA SER A 100 3.98 -4.37 -16.75
C SER A 100 3.84 -4.45 -18.27
N LEU A 101 4.95 -4.65 -19.00
CA LEU A 101 4.93 -4.82 -20.45
C LEU A 101 4.19 -6.10 -20.87
N LYS A 102 4.39 -7.20 -20.15
CA LYS A 102 3.65 -8.46 -20.37
C LYS A 102 2.16 -8.29 -20.12
N GLY A 103 1.76 -7.45 -19.18
CA GLY A 103 0.35 -7.14 -18.89
C GLY A 103 -0.41 -6.42 -20.00
N LEU A 104 0.26 -6.01 -21.10
CA LEU A 104 -0.39 -5.49 -22.30
C LEU A 104 -0.93 -6.60 -23.24
N GLN A 105 -0.58 -7.87 -22.99
CA GLN A 105 -1.03 -9.03 -23.75
C GLN A 105 -2.40 -9.52 -23.27
#